data_AF-A0A971VFV5-F1
#
_entry.id   AF-A0A971VFV5-F1
#
_cell.length_a   1.000
_cell.length_b   1.000
_cell.length_c   1.000
_cell.angle_alpha   90.00
_cell.angle_beta   90.00
_cell.angle_gamma   90.00
#
_symmetry.space_group_name_H-M   'P 1'
#
loop_
_entity.id
_entity.type
_entity.pdbx_description
1 polymer ?
#
loop_
_entity_poly.entity_id
_entity_poly.type
_entity_poly.pdbx_seq_one_letter_code
_entity_poly.pdbx_strand_id
1 'polypeptide(L)' 'MRKIEIYQVDAFTDRLFSGNPAAVCILDSWINDELMLSISSENNLAETAFIVPCGKDFEIRWFT' A
#
# COMPACT_ATOMS: atom_id res chain seq x y z
N MET A 1 -1.15 -20.09 -1.48
CA MET A 1 -0.39 -18.81 -1.45
C MET A 1 -1.39 -17.68 -1.52
N ARG A 2 -1.35 -16.72 -0.59
CA ARG A 2 -2.26 -15.57 -0.63
C ARG A 2 -1.74 -14.58 -1.67
N LYS A 3 -2.59 -14.11 -2.58
CA LYS A 3 -2.24 -13.07 -3.55
C LYS A 3 -2.69 -11.72 -2.97
N ILE A 4 -1.83 -10.73 -3.02
CA ILE A 4 -2.14 -9.34 -2.64
C ILE A 4 -1.93 -8.50 -3.89
N GLU A 5 -2.92 -7.68 -4.24
CA GLU A 5 -2.79 -6.73 -5.33
C GLU A 5 -2.03 -5.50 -4.84
N ILE A 6 -0.99 -5.12 -5.59
CA ILE A 6 -0.14 -3.97 -5.30
C ILE A 6 -0.15 -3.03 -6.50
N TYR A 7 -0.34 -1.75 -6.22
CA TYR A 7 -0.15 -0.66 -7.17
C TYR A 7 1.03 0.18 -6.69
N GLN A 8 1.97 0.45 -7.59
CA GLN A 8 3.00 1.46 -7.34
C GLN A 8 2.56 2.77 -7.99
N VAL A 9 2.57 3.85 -7.21
CA VAL A 9 2.12 5.17 -7.63
C VAL A 9 3.17 6.23 -7.33
N ASP A 10 3.30 7.20 -8.22
CA ASP A 10 4.11 8.40 -8.01
C ASP A 10 3.19 9.52 -7.50
N ALA A 11 3.20 9.78 -6.19
CA ALA A 11 2.35 10.79 -5.58
C ALA A 11 2.86 12.21 -5.84
N PHE A 12 1.95 13.19 -5.85
CA PHE A 12 2.23 14.63 -6.07
C PHE A 12 2.85 14.98 -7.42
N THR A 13 2.65 14.14 -8.44
CA THR A 13 3.12 14.37 -9.81
C THR A 13 2.12 13.81 -10.82
N ASP A 14 2.15 14.36 -12.04
CA ASP A 14 1.48 13.83 -13.23
C ASP A 14 2.49 13.25 -14.25
N ARG A 15 3.78 13.25 -13.90
CA ARG A 15 4.88 12.68 -14.69
C ARG A 15 5.44 11.43 -14.04
N LEU A 16 5.75 10.43 -14.85
CA LEU A 16 6.42 9.19 -14.41
C LEU A 16 7.81 9.49 -13.81
N PHE A 17 8.20 8.70 -12.80
CA PHE A 17 9.50 8.77 -12.13
C PHE A 17 9.78 10.12 -11.47
N SER A 18 8.73 10.78 -11.01
CA SER A 18 8.78 12.06 -10.30
C SER A 18 7.94 11.97 -9.02
N GLY A 19 7.94 13.01 -8.19
CA GLY A 19 7.14 13.02 -6.97
C GLY A 19 7.63 12.00 -5.94
N ASN A 20 6.69 11.45 -5.14
CA ASN A 20 7.00 10.49 -4.08
C ASN A 20 6.46 9.09 -4.43
N PRO A 21 7.33 8.09 -4.67
CA PRO A 21 6.89 6.74 -4.97
C PRO A 21 6.31 6.08 -3.70
N ALA A 22 5.13 5.50 -3.84
CA ALA A 22 4.44 4.78 -2.78
C ALA A 22 3.81 3.49 -3.30
N ALA A 23 3.70 2.49 -2.44
CA ALA A 23 2.96 1.26 -2.72
C ALA A 23 1.55 1.35 -2.09
N VAL A 24 0.55 0.83 -2.81
CA VAL A 24 -0.82 0.67 -2.33
C VAL A 24 -1.23 -0.78 -2.46
N CYS A 25 -1.40 -1.45 -1.33
CA CYS A 25 -1.85 -2.83 -1.21
C CYS A 25 -3.35 -2.90 -0.95
N ILE A 26 -4.10 -3.55 -1.84
CA ILE A 26 -5.55 -3.74 -1.70
C ILE A 26 -5.81 -5.10 -1.05
N LEU A 27 -6.52 -5.07 0.08
CA LEU A 27 -6.80 -6.26 0.90
C LEU A 27 -8.31 -6.51 0.99
N ASP A 28 -8.72 -7.78 0.97
CA ASP A 28 -10.11 -8.17 1.27
C ASP A 28 -10.44 -8.02 2.76
N SER A 29 -9.42 -8.17 3.61
CA SER A 29 -9.52 -8.06 5.06
C SER A 29 -8.15 -7.75 5.67
N TRP A 30 -8.15 -7.18 6.87
CA TRP A 30 -6.92 -6.88 7.59
C TRP A 30 -6.06 -8.12 7.80
N ILE A 31 -4.76 -7.96 7.53
CA ILE A 31 -3.72 -8.94 7.85
C ILE A 31 -3.00 -8.47 9.11
N ASN A 32 -2.17 -9.34 9.70
CA ASN A 32 -1.45 -8.96 10.92
C ASN A 32 -0.39 -7.88 10.64
N ASP A 33 -0.05 -7.13 11.68
CA ASP A 33 0.85 -5.98 11.59
C ASP A 33 2.27 -6.37 11.18
N GLU A 34 2.75 -7.53 11.65
CA GLU A 34 4.06 -8.07 11.28
C GLU A 34 4.17 -8.35 9.77
N LEU A 35 3.11 -8.86 9.15
CA LEU A 35 3.07 -9.09 7.71
C LEU A 35 2.96 -7.78 6.93
N MET A 36 2.16 -6.81 7.39
CA MET A 36 2.12 -5.48 6.78
C MET A 36 3.50 -4.80 6.83
N LEU A 37 4.19 -4.87 7.97
CA LEU A 37 5.53 -4.33 8.11
C LEU A 37 6.52 -5.05 7.18
N SER A 38 6.46 -6.39 7.13
CA SER A 38 7.32 -7.20 6.25
C SER A 38 7.09 -6.87 4.77
N ILE A 39 5.84 -6.70 4.34
CA ILE A 39 5.49 -6.29 2.97
C ILE A 39 6.03 -4.88 2.68
N SER A 40 5.87 -3.96 3.62
CA SER A 40 6.34 -2.57 3.47
C SER A 40 7.86 -2.50 3.31
N SER A 41 8.58 -3.31 4.12
CA SER A 41 10.04 -3.45 3.99
C SER A 41 10.46 -4.05 2.64
N GLU A 42 9.73 -5.06 2.14
CA GLU A 42 10.00 -5.66 0.82
C GLU A 42 9.77 -4.66 -0.33
N ASN A 43 8.75 -3.81 -0.23
CA ASN A 43 8.48 -2.77 -1.24
C ASN A 43 9.63 -1.75 -1.32
N ASN A 44 10.33 -1.50 -0.22
CA ASN A 44 11.49 -0.60 -0.13
C ASN A 44 11.20 0.81 -0.69
N LEU A 45 10.02 1.34 -0.35
CA LEU A 45 9.57 2.70 -0.67
C LEU A 45 9.41 3.50 0.63
N ALA A 46 9.29 4.83 0.51
CA ALA A 46 9.10 5.70 1.67
C ALA A 46 7.81 5.37 2.44
N GLU A 47 6.76 4.94 1.74
CA GLU A 47 5.47 4.59 2.32
C GLU A 47 4.82 3.42 1.59
N THR A 48 4.18 2.54 2.36
CA THR A 48 3.23 1.53 1.86
C THR A 48 1.87 1.72 2.55
N ALA A 49 0.82 1.96 1.76
CA ALA A 49 -0.55 2.04 2.23
C ALA A 49 -1.28 0.69 2.04
N PHE A 50 -1.99 0.24 3.05
CA PHE A 50 -2.89 -0.90 3.02
C PHE A 50 -4.31 -0.41 3.13
N ILE A 51 -5.17 -0.82 2.20
CA ILE A 51 -6.59 -0.45 2.19
C ILE A 51 -7.51 -1.67 2.23
N VAL A 52 -8.60 -1.55 2.99
CA VAL A 52 -9.68 -2.53 3.03
C VAL A 52 -10.99 -1.82 2.67
N PRO A 53 -11.79 -2.34 1.71
CA PRO A 53 -13.11 -1.79 1.40
C PRO A 53 -14.04 -1.80 2.62
N CYS A 54 -14.67 -0.67 2.93
CA CYS A 54 -15.63 -0.50 4.02
C CYS A 54 -16.89 0.20 3.50
N GLY A 55 -17.81 -0.59 2.92
CA GLY A 55 -19.03 -0.06 2.31
C GLY A 55 -18.74 0.78 1.06
N LYS A 56 -18.95 2.09 1.16
CA LYS A 56 -18.63 3.06 0.09
C LYS A 56 -17.25 3.71 0.25
N ASP A 57 -16.61 3.48 1.39
CA ASP A 57 -15.34 4.08 1.77
C ASP A 57 -14.24 3.01 1.86
N PHE A 58 -13.04 3.43 2.22
CA PHE A 58 -11.91 2.56 2.52
C PHE A 58 -11.37 2.88 3.90
N GLU A 59 -11.04 1.85 4.66
CA GLU A 59 -10.16 2.00 5.81
C GLU A 59 -8.71 1.91 5.35
N ILE A 60 -7.82 2.69 5.96
CA ILE A 60 -6.41 2.80 5.57
C ILE A 60 -5.48 2.65 6.77
N ARG A 61 -4.39 1.92 6.55
CA ARG A 61 -3.20 1.89 7.42
C ARG A 61 -1.97 2.14 6.56
N TRP A 62 -0.98 2.87 7.06
CA TRP A 62 0.27 3.10 6.34
C TRP A 62 1.47 2.78 7.22
N PHE A 63 2.56 2.40 6.57
CA PHE A 63 3.80 1.97 7.18
C PHE A 63 4.99 2.56 6.41
N THR A 64 5.99 2.97 7.18
CA THR A 64 7.33 3.37 6.73
C THR A 64 8.31 2.22 6.87
#